data_AF-A0AAV9FSX8-F1
#
_entry.id   AF-A0AAV9FSX8-F1
#
_cell.length_a   1.000
_cell.length_b   1.000
_cell.length_c   1.000
_cell.angle_alpha   90.00
_cell.angle_beta   90.00
_cell.angle_gamma   90.00
#
_symmetry.space_group_name_H-M   'P 1'
#
loop_
_entity.id
_entity.type
_entity.pdbx_description
1 polymer ?
#
loop_
_entity_poly.entity_id
_entity_poly.type
_entity_poly.pdbx_seq_one_letter_code
_entity_poly.pdbx_strand_id
1 'polypeptide(L)'
;MDRHISISLEMLLKLVRTFGPVIYPTLKASSSVGVDLQAEQRLEHCNMCFVELEKVKHCLPALSRRGGTVAKSAQELNLAFQEVAMK
;
A
#
# COMPACT_ATOMS: atom_id res chain seq x y z
N MET A 1 -14.97 1.62 18.53
CA MET A 1 -14.53 0.89 17.31
C MET A 1 -13.85 1.83 16.32
N ASP A 2 -14.44 2.99 16.02
CA ASP A 2 -13.86 3.97 15.06
C ASP A 2 -12.44 4.45 15.39
N ARG A 3 -12.10 4.62 16.68
CA ARG A 3 -10.72 4.95 17.08
C ARG A 3 -9.69 3.93 16.57
N HIS A 4 -10.00 2.64 16.65
CA HIS A 4 -9.10 1.60 16.15
C HIS A 4 -8.99 1.65 14.63
N ILE A 5 -10.10 1.90 13.94
CA ILE A 5 -10.11 2.06 12.47
C ILE A 5 -9.26 3.26 12.05
N SER A 6 -9.41 4.41 12.72
CA SER A 6 -8.59 5.60 12.45
C SER A 6 -7.10 5.32 12.64
N ILE A 7 -6.71 4.71 13.76
CA ILE A 7 -5.30 4.35 14.03
C ILE A 7 -4.77 3.40 12.96
N SER A 8 -5.53 2.38 12.58
CA SER A 8 -5.14 1.45 11.52
C SER A 8 -4.96 2.15 10.17
N LEU A 9 -5.88 3.04 9.79
CA LEU A 9 -5.78 3.83 8.55
C LEU A 9 -4.57 4.75 8.56
N GLU A 10 -4.25 5.40 9.68
CA GLU A 10 -3.06 6.24 9.83
C GLU A 10 -1.76 5.42 9.71
N MET A 11 -1.70 4.23 10.31
CA MET A 11 -0.55 3.34 10.17
C MET A 11 -0.38 2.85 8.73
N LEU A 12 -1.47 2.45 8.07
CA LEU A 12 -1.46 2.06 6.67
C LEU A 12 -1.02 3.21 5.76
N LEU A 13 -1.46 4.45 6.03
CA LEU A 13 -1.03 5.63 5.29
C LEU A 13 0.47 5.85 5.39
N LYS A 14 1.04 5.73 6.59
CA LYS A 14 2.50 5.81 6.78
C LYS A 14 3.23 4.69 6.02
N LEU A 15 2.72 3.46 6.10
CA LEU A 15 3.31 2.31 5.41
C LEU A 15 3.33 2.52 3.89
N VAL A 16 2.20 2.92 3.30
CA VAL A 16 2.08 3.18 1.85
C VAL A 16 3.01 4.30 1.42
N ARG A 17 3.08 5.41 2.18
CA ARG A 17 3.96 6.54 1.83
C ARG A 17 5.44 6.19 1.95
N THR A 18 5.83 5.40 2.94
CA THR A 18 7.23 5.03 3.17
C THR A 18 7.70 3.94 2.20
N PHE A 19 6.90 2.90 2.00
CA PHE A 19 7.33 1.70 1.27
C PHE A 19 6.74 1.58 -0.13
N GLY A 20 5.64 2.28 -0.44
CA GLY A 20 5.07 2.32 -1.79
C GLY A 20 6.09 2.66 -2.88
N PRO A 21 6.94 3.69 -2.71
CA PRO A 21 8.00 4.03 -3.67
C PRO A 21 9.05 2.93 -3.89
N VAL A 22 9.12 1.92 -3.02
CA VAL A 22 10.01 0.75 -3.19
C VAL A 22 9.23 -0.42 -3.79
N ILE A 23 8.04 -0.70 -3.28
CA ILE A 23 7.21 -1.85 -3.66
C ILE A 23 6.78 -1.75 -5.14
N TYR A 24 6.15 -0.65 -5.54
CA TYR A 24 5.57 -0.53 -6.89
C TYR A 24 6.64 -0.58 -7.99
N PRO A 25 7.76 0.16 -7.90
CA PRO A 25 8.82 0.04 -8.91
C PRO A 25 9.50 -1.32 -8.92
N THR A 26 9.71 -1.95 -7.76
CA THR A 26 10.32 -3.29 -7.70
C THR A 26 9.48 -4.32 -8.46
N LEU A 27 8.16 -4.23 -8.39
CA LEU A 27 7.24 -5.12 -9.12
C LEU A 27 7.14 -4.81 -10.62
N LYS A 28 7.31 -3.54 -11.00
CA LYS A 28 7.35 -3.12 -12.42
C LYS A 28 8.69 -3.39 -13.09
N ALA A 29 9.77 -3.48 -12.31
CA ALA A 29 11.11 -3.69 -12.84
C ALA A 29 11.20 -5.04 -13.58
N SER A 30 11.88 -5.03 -14.73
CA SER A 30 12.18 -6.24 -15.47
C SER A 30 12.99 -7.22 -14.61
N SER A 31 12.80 -8.52 -14.84
CA SER A 31 13.59 -9.57 -14.19
C SER A 31 15.09 -9.31 -14.38
N SER A 32 15.86 -9.48 -13.31
CA SER A 32 17.31 -9.28 -13.32
C SER A 32 17.96 -10.28 -14.29
N VAL A 33 18.83 -9.80 -15.18
CA VAL A 33 19.64 -10.67 -16.03
C VAL A 33 20.87 -11.10 -15.21
N GLY A 34 20.86 -12.34 -14.71
CA GLY A 34 21.94 -12.91 -13.88
C GLY A 34 21.42 -13.49 -12.56
N VAL A 35 22.33 -13.96 -11.71
CA VAL A 35 22.01 -14.53 -10.38
C VAL A 35 22.15 -13.44 -9.33
N ASP A 36 21.13 -12.59 -9.18
CA ASP A 36 21.05 -11.63 -8.08
C ASP A 36 20.00 -12.10 -7.06
N LEU A 37 20.43 -13.01 -6.18
CA LEU A 37 19.59 -13.57 -5.13
C LEU A 37 18.98 -12.51 -4.21
N GLN A 38 19.67 -11.38 -4.00
CA GLN A 38 19.16 -10.31 -3.14
C GLN A 38 18.04 -9.53 -3.83
N ALA A 39 18.16 -9.27 -5.14
CA ALA A 39 17.08 -8.68 -5.93
C ALA A 39 15.87 -9.61 -6.02
N GLU A 40 16.09 -10.92 -6.17
CA GLU A 40 15.02 -11.93 -6.18
C GLU A 40 14.25 -11.96 -4.84
N GLN A 41 14.95 -12.01 -3.71
CA GLN A 41 14.33 -11.96 -2.39
C GLN A 41 13.57 -10.65 -2.15
N ARG A 42 14.11 -9.52 -2.60
CA ARG A 42 13.42 -8.22 -2.51
C ARG A 42 12.12 -8.23 -3.31
N LEU A 43 12.13 -8.81 -4.50
CA LEU A 43 10.94 -8.93 -5.34
C LEU A 43 9.88 -9.79 -4.65
N GLU A 44 10.27 -10.95 -4.09
CA GLU A 44 9.36 -11.84 -3.37
C GLU A 44 8.70 -11.13 -2.17
N HIS A 45 9.49 -10.45 -1.33
CA HIS A 45 8.99 -9.65 -0.21
C HIS A 45 8.04 -8.53 -0.68
N CYS A 46 8.43 -7.76 -1.70
CA CYS A 46 7.58 -6.69 -2.24
C CYS A 46 6.26 -7.23 -2.81
N ASN A 47 6.29 -8.42 -3.44
CA ASN A 47 5.11 -9.06 -3.98
C ASN A 47 4.13 -9.46 -2.86
N MET A 48 4.63 -10.05 -1.77
CA MET A 48 3.80 -10.35 -0.59
C MET A 48 3.18 -9.09 0.01
N CYS A 49 3.96 -8.01 0.17
CA CYS A 49 3.43 -6.74 0.65
C CYS A 49 2.36 -6.17 -0.28
N PHE A 50 2.57 -6.22 -1.60
CA PHE A 50 1.63 -5.70 -2.57
C PHE A 50 0.29 -6.44 -2.55
N VAL A 51 0.31 -7.77 -2.43
CA VAL A 51 -0.93 -8.57 -2.31
C VAL A 51 -1.76 -8.13 -1.10
N GLU A 52 -1.13 -7.92 0.06
CA GLU A 52 -1.83 -7.44 1.24
C GLU A 52 -2.32 -5.99 1.10
N LEU A 53 -1.53 -5.13 0.45
CA LEU A 53 -1.94 -3.74 0.18
C LEU A 53 -3.14 -3.66 -0.77
N GLU A 54 -3.24 -4.53 -1.77
CA GLU A 54 -4.41 -4.59 -2.66
C GLU A 54 -5.67 -5.05 -1.91
N LYS A 55 -5.55 -5.97 -0.94
CA LYS A 55 -6.68 -6.33 -0.05
C LYS A 55 -7.14 -5.13 0.78
N VAL A 56 -6.20 -4.35 1.33
CA VAL A 56 -6.51 -3.11 2.06
C VAL A 56 -7.26 -2.13 1.17
N LYS A 57 -6.79 -1.92 -0.07
CA LYS A 57 -7.42 -1.04 -1.05
C LYS A 57 -8.87 -1.46 -1.34
N HIS A 58 -9.15 -2.75 -1.43
CA HIS A 58 -10.50 -3.28 -1.63
C HIS A 58 -11.46 -2.96 -0.47
N CYS A 59 -10.95 -2.79 0.75
CA CYS A 59 -11.75 -2.43 1.93
C CYS A 59 -12.09 -0.93 2.01
N LEU A 60 -11.33 -0.05 1.34
CA LEU A 60 -11.48 1.41 1.47
C LEU A 60 -12.85 1.97 1.04
N PRO A 61 -13.52 1.48 0.00
CA PRO A 61 -14.84 1.98 -0.38
C PRO A 61 -15.87 1.82 0.74
N ALA A 62 -15.81 0.74 1.52
CA ALA A 62 -16.70 0.52 2.64
C ALA A 62 -16.44 1.51 3.79
N LEU A 63 -15.18 1.84 4.05
CA LEU A 63 -14.77 2.79 5.09
C LEU A 63 -15.08 4.24 4.69
N SER A 64 -14.94 4.57 3.41
CA SER A 64 -15.22 5.91 2.87
C SER A 64 -16.70 6.31 3.01
N ARG A 65 -17.62 5.33 3.08
CA ARG A 65 -19.05 5.59 3.29
C ARG A 65 -19.44 5.88 4.75
N ARG A 66 -18.54 5.68 5.72
CA ARG A 66 -18.84 5.85 7.17
C ARG A 66 -18.89 7.31 7.64
N GLY A 67 -18.54 8.27 6.79
CA GLY A 67 -18.48 9.70 7.14
C GLY A 67 -17.38 10.04 8.15
N GLY A 68 -17.30 11.33 8.52
CA GLY A 68 -16.39 11.83 9.56
C GLY A 68 -14.90 11.60 9.28
N THR A 69 -14.13 11.47 10.36
CA THR A 69 -12.66 11.30 10.30
C THR A 69 -12.24 9.99 9.66
N VAL A 70 -12.99 8.91 9.86
CA VAL A 70 -12.73 7.61 9.22
C VAL A 70 -12.81 7.70 7.70
N ALA A 71 -13.86 8.35 7.18
CA ALA A 71 -13.99 8.54 5.73
C ALA A 71 -12.86 9.41 5.16
N LYS A 72 -12.49 10.50 5.86
CA LYS A 72 -11.38 11.35 5.47
C LYS A 72 -10.06 10.57 5.40
N SER A 73 -9.71 9.82 6.45
CA SER A 73 -8.48 9.01 6.47
C SER A 73 -8.48 7.91 5.41
N ALA A 74 -9.63 7.29 5.13
CA ALA A 74 -9.76 6.29 4.07
C ALA A 74 -9.54 6.90 2.67
N GLN A 75 -10.05 8.11 2.43
CA GLN A 75 -9.81 8.85 1.18
C GLN A 75 -8.35 9.25 1.03
N GLU A 76 -7.72 9.76 2.09
CA GLU A 76 -6.29 10.09 2.09
C GLU A 76 -5.42 8.86 1.78
N LEU A 77 -5.75 7.71 2.36
CA LEU A 77 -5.07 6.45 2.05
C LEU A 77 -5.28 6.01 0.59
N ASN A 78 -6.50 6.16 0.06
CA ASN A 78 -6.77 5.85 -1.34
C ASN A 78 -5.98 6.75 -2.31
N LEU A 79 -5.85 8.04 -2.01
CA LEU A 79 -5.01 8.96 -2.79
C LEU A 79 -3.54 8.57 -2.72
N ALA A 80 -3.04 8.22 -1.53
CA ALA A 80 -1.66 7.77 -1.37
C ALA A 80 -1.35 6.54 -2.23
N PHE A 81 -2.28 5.57 -2.32
CA PHE A 81 -2.16 4.43 -3.23
C PHE A 81 -2.06 4.83 -4.71
N GLN A 82 -2.85 5.82 -5.14
CA GLN A 82 -2.81 6.33 -6.52
C GLN A 82 -1.47 7.02 -6.81
N GLU A 83 -1.00 7.86 -5.88
CA GLU A 83 0.26 8.59 -6.02
C GLU A 83 1.48 7.67 -6.15
N VAL A 84 1.56 6.60 -5.37
CA VAL A 84 2.71 5.68 -5.42
C VAL A 84 2.64 4.70 -6.58
N ALA A 85 1.43 4.34 -7.05
CA ALA A 85 1.26 3.44 -8.19
C ALA A 85 1.54 4.12 -9.54
N MET A 86 1.36 5.44 -9.62
CA MET A 86 1.67 6.25 -10.81
C MET A 86 3.15 6.62 -10.94
N LYS A 87 3.93 6.48 -9.85
CA LYS A 87 5.38 6.58 -9.88
C LYS A 87 6.03 5.24 -10.29
#